data_AF-A0A022Q737-F1
#
_entry.id   AF-A0A022Q737-F1
#
_cell.length_a   1.000
_cell.length_b   1.000
_cell.length_c   1.000
_cell.angle_alpha   90.00
_cell.angle_beta   90.00
_cell.angle_gamma   90.00
#
_symmetry.space_group_name_H-M   'P 1'
#
loop_
_entity.id
_entity.type
_entity.pdbx_description
1 polymer ?
#
loop_
_entity_poly.entity_id
_entity_poly.type
_entity_poly.pdbx_seq_one_letter_code
_entity_poly.pdbx_strand_id
1 'polypeptide(L)'
;MLMNYDIYGDKTGWWGPPRTERDGFWEPASESSGSSLSGGVPSGLKADVTVCKGGGGCNYRTVQEAVNAAPDNAGSGKRFVIWIKTGVYEETVRVPLEKKNVVLLGDGMGKTVITGSRNVGQPGMSTYNSATVGVVGDGFMARGLTIKNTAGPEAHQAVAFRSDSDHTLVEDCEFIGNQDTLYAHSLRQYYKSCHVIGNVDFIFGNSAALFQDCHILIAPRQLNPEKGEKNAVTAHGRIDPAQSTGFVFQNSVINGTEEYMRLYYSKPKVHQNFLGRPWKEYSRTVFVGCTMEALVTVDGWMPWDGEFALKTLYYGEFQNKGAGADVSKRVPWSSRIPAEHVGSYSVQSFIQGNHWIN
;
A
#
# COMPACT_ATOMS: atom_id res chain seq x y z
N MET A 1 -10.96 -14.52 17.73
CA MET A 1 -10.28 -15.02 18.96
C MET A 1 -9.03 -14.22 19.31
N LEU A 2 -8.14 -13.90 18.36
CA LEU A 2 -6.92 -13.10 18.60
C LEU A 2 -7.20 -11.76 19.30
N MET A 3 -8.11 -10.93 18.79
CA MET A 3 -8.52 -9.66 19.42
C MET A 3 -8.95 -9.79 20.90
N ASN A 4 -9.71 -10.83 21.28
CA ASN A 4 -10.13 -10.99 22.68
C ASN A 4 -8.96 -11.39 23.58
N TYR A 5 -8.02 -12.20 23.07
CA TYR A 5 -6.82 -12.54 23.81
C TYR A 5 -5.93 -11.31 24.00
N ASP A 6 -5.76 -10.49 22.97
CA ASP A 6 -4.94 -9.27 23.04
C ASP A 6 -5.51 -8.25 24.06
N ILE A 7 -6.84 -8.19 24.21
CA ILE A 7 -7.52 -7.24 25.13
C ILE A 7 -7.66 -7.81 26.54
N TYR A 8 -8.15 -9.05 26.66
CA TYR A 8 -8.58 -9.62 27.94
C TYR A 8 -7.60 -10.70 28.47
N GLY A 9 -6.60 -11.08 27.70
CA GLY A 9 -5.67 -12.17 28.02
C GLY A 9 -6.42 -13.46 28.33
N ASP A 10 -5.98 -14.13 29.38
CA ASP A 10 -6.55 -15.41 29.85
C ASP A 10 -7.93 -15.27 30.53
N LYS A 11 -8.49 -14.06 30.64
CA LYS A 11 -9.82 -13.82 31.22
C LYS A 11 -10.92 -14.17 30.21
N THR A 12 -11.02 -15.45 29.84
CA THR A 12 -11.93 -15.95 28.81
C THR A 12 -13.41 -15.66 29.07
N GLY A 13 -13.83 -15.47 30.33
CA GLY A 13 -15.19 -15.03 30.68
C GLY A 13 -15.56 -13.62 30.21
N TRP A 14 -14.58 -12.83 29.76
CA TRP A 14 -14.77 -11.47 29.23
C TRP A 14 -14.72 -11.43 27.70
N TRP A 15 -14.49 -12.58 27.05
CA TRP A 15 -14.42 -12.67 25.60
C TRP A 15 -15.83 -12.55 25.01
N GLY A 16 -15.97 -11.68 24.01
CA GLY A 16 -17.23 -11.47 23.30
C GLY A 16 -17.09 -11.68 21.79
N PRO A 17 -18.18 -11.48 21.02
CA PRO A 17 -18.08 -11.36 19.57
C PRO A 17 -17.07 -10.27 19.17
N PRO A 18 -16.35 -10.42 18.06
CA PRO A 18 -15.48 -9.36 17.54
C PRO A 18 -16.27 -8.07 17.36
N ARG A 19 -15.67 -6.94 17.78
CA ARG A 19 -16.23 -5.61 17.63
C ARG A 19 -15.35 -4.78 16.71
N THR A 20 -15.97 -3.83 16.03
CA THR A 20 -15.33 -2.90 15.11
C THR A 20 -15.50 -1.47 15.60
N GLU A 21 -14.92 -0.52 14.88
CA GLU A 21 -15.11 0.91 15.13
C GLU A 21 -16.57 1.34 15.05
N ARG A 22 -17.40 0.66 14.25
CA ARG A 22 -18.85 0.90 14.21
C ARG A 22 -19.59 0.48 15.48
N ASP A 23 -19.01 -0.44 16.24
CA ASP A 23 -19.52 -0.88 17.54
C ASP A 23 -18.98 -0.02 18.70
N GLY A 24 -18.28 1.07 18.39
CA GLY A 24 -17.59 1.93 19.35
C GLY A 24 -16.32 1.32 19.94
N PHE A 25 -15.80 0.25 19.31
CA PHE A 25 -14.56 -0.39 19.74
C PHE A 25 -13.36 0.19 19.01
N TRP A 26 -12.34 0.56 19.76
CA TRP A 26 -11.09 1.12 19.25
C TRP A 26 -9.92 0.41 19.90
N GLU A 27 -8.92 0.05 19.09
CA GLU A 27 -7.67 -0.50 19.62
C GLU A 27 -6.99 0.56 20.50
N PRO A 28 -6.47 0.19 21.68
CA PRO A 28 -5.85 1.16 22.58
C PRO A 28 -4.67 1.84 21.89
N ALA A 29 -4.65 3.18 21.92
CA ALA A 29 -3.49 3.93 21.47
C ALA A 29 -2.33 3.71 22.46
N SER A 30 -1.13 3.45 21.97
CA SER A 30 0.04 3.35 22.86
C SER A 30 0.29 4.66 23.61
N GLU A 31 0.70 4.60 24.88
CA GLU A 31 1.03 5.79 25.71
C GLU A 31 2.18 6.63 25.12
N SER A 32 2.96 6.06 24.18
CA SER A 32 4.04 6.74 23.45
C SER A 32 3.58 7.57 22.24
N SER A 33 2.27 7.71 22.02
CA SER A 33 1.64 8.38 20.88
C SER A 33 2.03 9.85 20.64
N GLY A 34 2.76 10.48 21.57
CA GLY A 34 3.33 11.83 21.42
C GLY A 34 4.63 11.91 20.61
N SER A 35 5.29 10.79 20.31
CA SER A 35 6.50 10.74 19.49
C SER A 35 6.16 10.15 18.12
N SER A 36 6.15 10.96 17.05
CA SER A 36 6.09 10.42 15.69
C SER A 36 7.24 9.43 15.50
N LEU A 37 6.96 8.15 15.25
CA LEU A 37 8.02 7.20 14.89
C LEU A 37 8.62 7.71 13.56
N SER A 38 9.86 8.18 13.58
CA SER A 38 10.55 8.69 12.39
C SER A 38 11.37 7.61 11.68
N GLY A 39 11.23 6.35 12.11
CA GLY A 39 11.98 5.22 11.58
C GLY A 39 11.72 4.97 10.09
N GLY A 40 12.60 4.19 9.46
CA GLY A 40 12.61 3.97 8.02
C GLY A 40 13.59 2.88 7.65
N VAL A 41 13.90 2.74 6.36
CA VAL A 41 14.96 1.81 5.95
C VAL A 41 16.27 2.35 6.52
N PRO A 42 17.07 1.57 7.27
CA PRO A 42 18.28 2.10 7.88
C PRO A 42 19.22 2.76 6.88
N SER A 43 19.77 3.93 7.24
CA SER A 43 20.78 4.60 6.44
C SER A 43 22.14 3.90 6.58
N GLY A 44 23.01 4.05 5.58
CA GLY A 44 24.38 3.51 5.65
C GLY A 44 24.50 1.98 5.62
N LEU A 45 23.46 1.24 5.21
CA LEU A 45 23.54 -0.19 4.99
C LEU A 45 24.65 -0.52 3.96
N LYS A 46 25.54 -1.44 4.32
CA LYS A 46 26.56 -1.96 3.40
C LYS A 46 25.96 -3.05 2.54
N ALA A 47 26.20 -2.99 1.23
CA ALA A 47 25.77 -4.01 0.30
C ALA A 47 26.53 -5.32 0.53
N ASP A 48 25.82 -6.43 0.64
CA ASP A 48 26.42 -7.77 0.58
C ASP A 48 26.74 -8.14 -0.86
N VAL A 49 25.86 -7.76 -1.79
CA VAL A 49 26.00 -8.00 -3.22
C VAL A 49 25.48 -6.83 -4.05
N THR A 50 26.00 -6.71 -5.26
CA THR A 50 25.63 -5.66 -6.21
C THR A 50 25.06 -6.22 -7.51
N VAL A 51 24.14 -5.48 -8.11
CA VAL A 51 23.52 -5.80 -9.40
C VAL A 51 23.76 -4.66 -10.38
N CYS A 52 24.24 -4.96 -11.58
CA CYS A 52 24.24 -3.98 -12.68
C CYS A 52 24.10 -4.61 -14.07
N LYS A 53 23.45 -3.87 -14.96
CA LYS A 53 23.43 -4.19 -16.40
C LYS A 53 24.83 -4.00 -17.00
N GLY A 54 25.31 -5.00 -17.75
CA GLY A 54 26.43 -4.82 -18.68
C GLY A 54 27.84 -5.19 -18.21
N GLY A 55 28.00 -6.05 -17.19
CA GLY A 55 29.31 -6.67 -16.90
C GLY A 55 30.34 -5.76 -16.20
N GLY A 56 29.91 -4.64 -15.61
CA GLY A 56 30.76 -3.66 -14.92
C GLY A 56 31.24 -4.06 -13.52
N GLY A 57 31.64 -5.32 -13.32
CA GLY A 57 32.22 -5.80 -12.07
C GLY A 57 31.24 -5.98 -10.89
N CYS A 58 29.92 -5.93 -11.13
CA CYS A 58 28.93 -6.30 -10.12
C CYS A 58 28.86 -7.82 -9.92
N ASN A 59 28.35 -8.23 -8.77
CA ASN A 59 28.21 -9.65 -8.44
C ASN A 59 27.20 -10.36 -9.35
N TYR A 60 26.10 -9.68 -9.70
CA TYR A 60 25.02 -10.24 -10.53
C TYR A 60 24.58 -9.29 -11.64
N ARG A 61 23.92 -9.85 -12.67
CA ARG A 61 23.37 -9.09 -13.80
C ARG A 61 21.88 -8.81 -13.64
N THR A 62 21.18 -9.68 -12.92
CA THR A 62 19.75 -9.57 -12.65
C THR A 62 19.48 -9.46 -11.15
N VAL A 63 18.34 -8.89 -10.79
CA VAL A 63 17.90 -8.77 -9.40
C VAL A 63 17.51 -10.14 -8.84
N GLN A 64 16.86 -10.99 -9.63
CA GLN A 64 16.48 -12.34 -9.19
C GLN A 64 17.68 -13.20 -8.84
N GLU A 65 18.79 -13.14 -9.59
CA GLU A 65 20.03 -13.87 -9.24
C GLU A 65 20.56 -13.45 -7.87
N ALA A 66 20.56 -12.15 -7.57
CA ALA A 66 20.99 -11.63 -6.28
C ALA A 66 20.05 -12.07 -5.14
N VAL A 67 18.74 -12.10 -5.37
CA VAL A 67 17.76 -12.63 -4.40
C VAL A 67 17.99 -14.13 -4.15
N ASN A 68 18.25 -14.90 -5.19
CA ASN A 68 18.51 -16.34 -5.07
C ASN A 68 19.77 -16.63 -4.24
N ALA A 69 20.76 -15.74 -4.29
CA ALA A 69 22.01 -15.85 -3.53
C ALA A 69 21.89 -15.48 -2.05
N ALA A 70 20.81 -14.80 -1.64
CA ALA A 70 20.56 -14.52 -0.24
C ALA A 70 20.44 -15.85 0.55
N PRO A 71 21.04 -15.98 1.76
CA PRO A 71 20.94 -17.21 2.53
C PRO A 71 19.51 -17.45 3.02
N ASP A 72 19.08 -18.71 3.01
CA ASP A 72 17.77 -19.11 3.51
C ASP A 72 17.72 -18.96 5.04
N ASN A 73 16.62 -18.41 5.54
CA ASN A 73 16.32 -18.25 6.96
C ASN A 73 17.48 -17.66 7.76
N ALA A 74 18.13 -16.63 7.21
CA ALA A 74 19.16 -15.88 7.89
C ALA A 74 18.68 -15.51 9.31
N GLY A 75 19.48 -15.84 10.33
CA GLY A 75 19.10 -15.67 11.73
C GLY A 75 18.61 -14.25 12.04
N SER A 76 17.76 -14.13 13.07
CA SER A 76 17.10 -12.87 13.46
C SER A 76 18.06 -11.68 13.46
N GLY A 77 17.72 -10.63 12.69
CA GLY A 77 18.46 -9.38 12.62
C GLY A 77 19.56 -9.30 11.55
N LYS A 78 19.92 -10.41 10.88
CA LYS A 78 20.86 -10.37 9.74
C LYS A 78 20.11 -10.02 8.46
N ARG A 79 20.43 -8.86 7.90
CA ARG A 79 19.92 -8.40 6.60
C ARG A 79 20.82 -8.90 5.48
N PHE A 80 20.23 -9.19 4.32
CA PHE A 80 20.97 -9.42 3.09
C PHE A 80 20.68 -8.28 2.12
N VAL A 81 21.66 -7.39 1.94
CA VAL A 81 21.52 -6.12 1.25
C VAL A 81 21.98 -6.27 -0.20
N ILE A 82 21.02 -6.11 -1.11
CA ILE A 82 21.22 -6.13 -2.56
C ILE A 82 21.20 -4.69 -3.05
N TRP A 83 22.35 -4.18 -3.50
CA TRP A 83 22.43 -2.85 -4.12
C TRP A 83 22.31 -2.96 -5.63
N ILE A 84 21.19 -2.47 -6.15
CA ILE A 84 20.81 -2.46 -7.56
C ILE A 84 21.17 -1.10 -8.17
N LYS A 85 22.22 -1.07 -8.98
CA LYS A 85 22.67 0.15 -9.64
C LYS A 85 21.63 0.66 -10.65
N THR A 86 21.74 1.93 -11.00
CA THR A 86 20.96 2.63 -12.02
C THR A 86 20.81 1.78 -13.29
N GLY A 87 19.57 1.68 -13.79
CA GLY A 87 19.22 0.90 -14.95
C GLY A 87 17.77 0.43 -14.92
N VAL A 88 17.28 -0.01 -16.07
CA VAL A 88 15.95 -0.61 -16.22
C VAL A 88 16.10 -2.12 -16.28
N TYR A 89 15.61 -2.86 -15.29
CA TYR A 89 15.68 -4.31 -15.17
C TYR A 89 14.33 -4.91 -15.57
N GLU A 90 14.26 -5.49 -16.78
CA GLU A 90 13.06 -6.14 -17.28
C GLU A 90 13.05 -7.59 -16.84
N GLU A 91 12.49 -7.84 -15.66
CA GLU A 91 12.48 -9.15 -15.03
C GLU A 91 11.31 -9.27 -14.05
N THR A 92 10.98 -10.51 -13.71
CA THR A 92 10.08 -10.79 -12.60
C THR A 92 10.90 -11.19 -11.40
N VAL A 93 10.74 -10.48 -10.29
CA VAL A 93 11.44 -10.77 -9.03
C VAL A 93 10.49 -11.44 -8.04
N ARG A 94 10.95 -12.52 -7.41
CA ARG A 94 10.26 -13.26 -6.35
C ARG A 94 11.21 -13.40 -5.17
N VAL A 95 10.77 -12.89 -4.01
CA VAL A 95 11.44 -13.08 -2.72
C VAL A 95 10.63 -14.13 -1.95
N PRO A 96 10.99 -15.42 -2.04
CA PRO A 96 10.21 -16.50 -1.45
C PRO A 96 10.31 -16.52 0.09
N LEU A 97 9.49 -17.34 0.73
CA LEU A 97 9.29 -17.35 2.19
C LEU A 97 10.59 -17.54 2.99
N GLU A 98 11.50 -18.36 2.47
CA GLU A 98 12.79 -18.67 3.06
C GLU A 98 13.79 -17.49 2.99
N LYS A 99 13.60 -16.54 2.08
CA LYS A 99 14.49 -15.37 1.91
C LYS A 99 14.07 -14.22 2.83
N LYS A 100 14.27 -14.40 4.14
CA LYS A 100 13.97 -13.40 5.17
C LYS A 100 14.99 -12.26 5.18
N ASN A 101 14.56 -11.06 5.61
CA ASN A 101 15.38 -9.87 5.79
C ASN A 101 16.16 -9.43 4.53
N VAL A 102 15.63 -9.70 3.33
CA VAL A 102 16.20 -9.19 2.08
C VAL A 102 15.93 -7.68 1.98
N VAL A 103 16.97 -6.92 1.64
CA VAL A 103 16.89 -5.47 1.43
C VAL A 103 17.26 -5.16 -0.02
N LEU A 104 16.35 -4.51 -0.76
CA LEU A 104 16.64 -3.96 -2.09
C LEU A 104 16.96 -2.47 -1.98
N LEU A 105 18.18 -2.07 -2.33
CA LEU A 105 18.58 -0.66 -2.40
C LEU A 105 18.82 -0.27 -3.85
N GLY A 106 18.14 0.76 -4.34
CA GLY A 106 18.42 1.37 -5.64
C GLY A 106 19.18 2.70 -5.52
N ASP A 107 19.60 3.24 -6.67
CA ASP A 107 20.28 4.54 -6.77
C ASP A 107 19.31 5.74 -6.74
N GLY A 108 18.00 5.48 -6.63
CA GLY A 108 16.93 6.47 -6.55
C GLY A 108 15.71 6.11 -7.42
N MET A 109 14.54 6.62 -7.02
CA MET A 109 13.31 6.57 -7.84
C MET A 109 13.59 7.09 -9.25
N GLY A 110 13.07 6.40 -10.26
CA GLY A 110 13.28 6.69 -11.68
C GLY A 110 14.67 6.33 -12.24
N LYS A 111 15.67 6.07 -11.39
CA LYS A 111 17.03 5.67 -11.81
C LYS A 111 17.20 4.16 -11.83
N THR A 112 16.81 3.50 -10.75
CA THR A 112 16.77 2.03 -10.66
C THR A 112 15.33 1.59 -10.84
N VAL A 113 15.02 0.93 -11.96
CA VAL A 113 13.65 0.54 -12.33
C VAL A 113 13.57 -0.97 -12.53
N ILE A 114 12.69 -1.66 -11.81
CA ILE A 114 12.34 -3.06 -12.09
C ILE A 114 10.98 -3.05 -12.82
N THR A 115 10.91 -3.62 -14.01
CA THR A 115 9.73 -3.52 -14.89
C THR A 115 9.28 -4.86 -15.43
N GLY A 116 7.96 -5.01 -15.58
CA GLY A 116 7.30 -6.17 -16.18
C GLY A 116 5.97 -5.78 -16.82
N SER A 117 5.25 -6.72 -17.42
CA SER A 117 4.00 -6.45 -18.16
C SER A 117 2.96 -7.57 -18.04
N ARG A 118 3.12 -8.45 -17.04
CA ARG A 118 2.20 -9.58 -16.81
C ARG A 118 0.85 -9.05 -16.34
N ASN A 119 -0.22 -9.70 -16.80
CA ASN A 119 -1.60 -9.28 -16.55
C ASN A 119 -2.58 -10.44 -16.74
N VAL A 120 -3.78 -10.32 -16.18
CA VAL A 120 -4.79 -11.39 -16.20
C VAL A 120 -5.33 -11.74 -17.59
N GLY A 121 -5.14 -10.88 -18.59
CA GLY A 121 -5.49 -11.19 -19.98
C GLY A 121 -4.60 -12.28 -20.59
N GLN A 122 -3.47 -12.60 -19.97
CA GLN A 122 -2.58 -13.67 -20.41
C GLN A 122 -3.09 -15.05 -19.93
N PRO A 123 -3.01 -16.11 -20.75
CA PRO A 123 -3.48 -17.45 -20.37
C PRO A 123 -2.87 -17.96 -19.06
N GLY A 124 -3.73 -18.38 -18.13
CA GLY A 124 -3.31 -18.92 -16.82
C GLY A 124 -2.78 -17.88 -15.82
N MET A 125 -2.85 -16.58 -16.15
CA MET A 125 -2.38 -15.53 -15.27
C MET A 125 -3.46 -15.11 -14.28
N SER A 126 -3.11 -15.08 -12.99
CA SER A 126 -3.93 -14.48 -11.94
C SER A 126 -3.41 -13.10 -11.57
N THR A 127 -4.25 -12.26 -10.95
CA THR A 127 -3.82 -10.98 -10.38
C THR A 127 -2.60 -11.15 -9.47
N TYR A 128 -2.64 -12.16 -8.58
CA TYR A 128 -1.55 -12.48 -7.65
C TYR A 128 -0.22 -12.77 -8.37
N ASN A 129 -0.28 -13.53 -9.48
CA ASN A 129 0.90 -13.94 -10.24
C ASN A 129 1.39 -12.86 -11.22
N SER A 130 0.57 -11.85 -11.51
CA SER A 130 0.89 -10.74 -12.42
C SER A 130 1.96 -9.77 -11.87
N ALA A 131 2.25 -9.82 -10.56
CA ALA A 131 3.19 -8.93 -9.90
C ALA A 131 4.58 -8.90 -10.59
N THR A 132 5.08 -7.72 -10.95
CA THR A 132 6.49 -7.55 -11.39
C THR A 132 7.44 -7.99 -10.28
N VAL A 133 7.22 -7.49 -9.06
CA VAL A 133 7.95 -7.91 -7.85
C VAL A 133 6.95 -8.48 -6.84
N GLY A 134 7.19 -9.71 -6.38
CA GLY A 134 6.35 -10.39 -5.40
C GLY A 134 7.17 -10.87 -4.21
N VAL A 135 6.77 -10.47 -3.01
CA VAL A 135 7.52 -10.71 -1.77
C VAL A 135 6.69 -11.55 -0.81
N VAL A 136 7.29 -12.60 -0.27
CA VAL A 136 6.71 -13.49 0.75
C VAL A 136 7.63 -13.61 1.97
N GLY A 137 8.95 -13.51 1.81
CA GLY A 137 9.89 -13.57 2.93
C GLY A 137 9.79 -12.38 3.88
N ASP A 138 9.63 -12.64 5.19
CA ASP A 138 9.46 -11.64 6.25
C ASP A 138 10.64 -10.66 6.38
N GLY A 139 10.36 -9.46 6.88
CA GLY A 139 11.37 -8.41 7.14
C GLY A 139 11.93 -7.77 5.87
N PHE A 140 11.20 -7.85 4.76
CA PHE A 140 11.63 -7.28 3.49
C PHE A 140 11.74 -5.76 3.59
N MET A 141 12.81 -5.20 3.01
CA MET A 141 12.97 -3.76 2.91
C MET A 141 13.30 -3.32 1.48
N ALA A 142 12.83 -2.13 1.10
CA ALA A 142 13.19 -1.53 -0.18
C ALA A 142 13.37 -0.02 -0.05
N ARG A 143 14.44 0.53 -0.65
CA ARG A 143 14.63 1.98 -0.77
C ARG A 143 15.21 2.43 -2.09
N GLY A 144 14.69 3.50 -2.65
CA GLY A 144 15.30 4.21 -3.78
C GLY A 144 15.17 3.48 -5.11
N LEU A 145 14.04 2.85 -5.39
CA LEU A 145 13.78 2.23 -6.69
C LEU A 145 12.33 2.42 -7.16
N THR A 146 12.13 2.24 -8.46
CA THR A 146 10.81 2.19 -9.09
C THR A 146 10.47 0.74 -9.44
N ILE A 147 9.26 0.29 -9.11
CA ILE A 147 8.70 -0.99 -9.53
C ILE A 147 7.51 -0.71 -10.44
N LYS A 148 7.55 -1.23 -11.66
CA LYS A 148 6.59 -0.88 -12.71
C LYS A 148 5.94 -2.11 -13.33
N ASN A 149 4.63 -2.02 -13.59
CA ASN A 149 3.95 -2.88 -14.54
C ASN A 149 3.46 -2.04 -15.73
N THR A 150 3.89 -2.40 -16.94
CA THR A 150 3.61 -1.66 -18.18
C THR A 150 2.44 -2.25 -18.97
N ALA A 151 1.66 -3.18 -18.38
CA ALA A 151 0.51 -3.73 -19.06
C ALA A 151 -0.47 -2.60 -19.44
N GLY A 152 -0.95 -2.65 -20.69
CA GLY A 152 -1.80 -1.62 -21.28
C GLY A 152 -3.20 -1.52 -20.64
N PRO A 153 -4.02 -0.55 -21.05
CA PRO A 153 -5.32 -0.25 -20.42
C PRO A 153 -6.33 -1.39 -20.55
N GLU A 154 -6.17 -2.24 -21.57
CA GLU A 154 -7.02 -3.41 -21.84
C GLU A 154 -6.56 -4.68 -21.14
N ALA A 155 -5.44 -4.61 -20.42
CA ALA A 155 -4.87 -5.75 -19.72
C ALA A 155 -5.62 -6.09 -18.42
N HIS A 156 -6.54 -5.24 -18.00
CA HIS A 156 -7.19 -5.28 -16.70
C HIS A 156 -6.16 -5.32 -15.56
N GLN A 157 -6.31 -6.22 -14.58
CA GLN A 157 -5.44 -6.32 -13.42
C GLN A 157 -3.99 -6.65 -13.80
N ALA A 158 -3.06 -5.79 -13.37
CA ALA A 158 -1.64 -5.93 -13.64
C ALA A 158 -0.79 -5.31 -12.51
N VAL A 159 -0.31 -6.18 -11.62
CA VAL A 159 0.34 -5.76 -10.37
C VAL A 159 1.80 -5.35 -10.61
N ALA A 160 2.21 -4.20 -10.07
CA ALA A 160 3.61 -3.79 -10.03
C ALA A 160 4.32 -4.45 -8.85
N PHE A 161 3.78 -4.26 -7.64
CA PHE A 161 4.34 -4.83 -6.41
C PHE A 161 3.28 -5.58 -5.60
N ARG A 162 3.65 -6.76 -5.11
CA ARG A 162 2.88 -7.55 -4.16
C ARG A 162 3.72 -7.85 -2.92
N SER A 163 3.13 -7.65 -1.74
CA SER A 163 3.73 -8.06 -0.47
C SER A 163 2.78 -8.92 0.36
N ASP A 164 3.28 -10.10 0.72
CA ASP A 164 2.73 -11.08 1.66
C ASP A 164 3.65 -11.26 2.88
N SER A 165 4.61 -10.35 3.04
CA SER A 165 5.67 -10.39 4.04
C SER A 165 5.28 -9.58 5.26
N ASP A 166 5.46 -10.16 6.46
CA ASP A 166 5.34 -9.39 7.70
C ASP A 166 6.56 -8.49 7.85
N HIS A 167 6.36 -7.28 8.38
CA HIS A 167 7.41 -6.28 8.55
C HIS A 167 8.03 -5.79 7.23
N THR A 168 7.20 -5.69 6.18
CA THR A 168 7.61 -5.00 4.94
C THR A 168 7.81 -3.52 5.21
N LEU A 169 9.01 -3.00 4.91
CA LEU A 169 9.36 -1.58 5.04
C LEU A 169 9.85 -1.02 3.70
N VAL A 170 9.06 -0.15 3.10
CA VAL A 170 9.41 0.52 1.84
C VAL A 170 9.53 2.02 2.07
N GLU A 171 10.66 2.59 1.70
CA GLU A 171 10.95 4.03 1.84
C GLU A 171 11.43 4.59 0.49
N ASP A 172 11.04 5.80 0.10
CA ASP A 172 11.51 6.47 -1.13
C ASP A 172 11.46 5.56 -2.37
N CYS A 173 10.36 4.82 -2.55
CA CYS A 173 10.12 3.98 -3.72
C CYS A 173 8.91 4.47 -4.51
N GLU A 174 8.89 4.10 -5.78
CA GLU A 174 7.79 4.43 -6.69
C GLU A 174 7.16 3.16 -7.27
N PHE A 175 5.83 3.08 -7.24
CA PHE A 175 5.07 1.99 -7.82
C PHE A 175 4.22 2.54 -8.97
N ILE A 176 4.43 2.04 -10.18
CA ILE A 176 3.73 2.49 -11.38
C ILE A 176 2.95 1.34 -12.00
N GLY A 177 1.65 1.52 -12.18
CA GLY A 177 0.80 0.61 -12.93
C GLY A 177 -0.48 1.29 -13.39
N ASN A 178 -1.47 0.46 -13.74
CA ASN A 178 -2.82 0.88 -14.06
C ASN A 178 -3.76 0.34 -12.98
N GLN A 179 -4.60 -0.62 -13.35
CA GLN A 179 -5.47 -1.32 -12.43
C GLN A 179 -4.64 -2.28 -11.56
N ASP A 180 -4.90 -2.30 -10.25
CA ASP A 180 -4.27 -3.20 -9.28
C ASP A 180 -2.75 -2.98 -9.11
N THR A 181 -2.27 -1.73 -9.13
CA THR A 181 -0.82 -1.41 -9.10
C THR A 181 -0.07 -1.99 -7.88
N LEU A 182 -0.57 -1.73 -6.68
CA LEU A 182 0.04 -2.11 -5.40
C LEU A 182 -0.87 -3.09 -4.65
N TYR A 183 -0.43 -4.34 -4.60
CA TYR A 183 -1.12 -5.40 -3.87
C TYR A 183 -0.51 -5.59 -2.47
N ALA A 184 -0.98 -4.78 -1.53
CA ALA A 184 -0.66 -4.90 -0.11
C ALA A 184 -1.47 -6.07 0.49
N HIS A 185 -1.08 -7.30 0.12
CA HIS A 185 -1.91 -8.49 0.22
C HIS A 185 -2.25 -8.88 1.66
N SER A 186 -1.24 -9.01 2.54
CA SER A 186 -1.42 -9.51 3.92
C SER A 186 -0.33 -8.99 4.87
N LEU A 187 -0.55 -9.19 6.18
CA LEU A 187 0.42 -8.90 7.26
C LEU A 187 0.74 -7.40 7.41
N ARG A 188 1.78 -7.04 8.19
CA ARG A 188 2.08 -5.64 8.54
C ARG A 188 3.06 -5.02 7.56
N GLN A 189 2.72 -3.84 7.05
CA GLN A 189 3.49 -3.17 6.01
C GLN A 189 3.56 -1.66 6.27
N TYR A 190 4.71 -1.05 6.02
CA TYR A 190 4.92 0.39 6.15
C TYR A 190 5.54 0.95 4.88
N TYR A 191 4.85 1.92 4.27
CA TYR A 191 5.26 2.64 3.07
C TYR A 191 5.46 4.11 3.45
N LYS A 192 6.69 4.60 3.33
CA LYS A 192 7.08 5.94 3.76
C LYS A 192 7.67 6.73 2.58
N SER A 193 7.21 7.95 2.37
CA SER A 193 7.76 8.82 1.31
C SER A 193 7.72 8.16 -0.08
N CYS A 194 6.72 7.29 -0.32
CA CYS A 194 6.58 6.54 -1.56
C CYS A 194 5.65 7.26 -2.54
N HIS A 195 5.84 6.98 -3.82
CA HIS A 195 4.89 7.33 -4.87
C HIS A 195 4.09 6.09 -5.28
N VAL A 196 2.76 6.16 -5.31
CA VAL A 196 1.90 5.10 -5.85
C VAL A 196 1.04 5.68 -6.97
N ILE A 197 1.23 5.18 -8.19
CA ILE A 197 0.61 5.71 -9.40
C ILE A 197 -0.24 4.63 -10.07
N GLY A 198 -1.54 4.90 -10.24
CA GLY A 198 -2.48 3.97 -10.88
C GLY A 198 -3.87 4.58 -11.13
N ASN A 199 -4.87 3.75 -11.44
CA ASN A 199 -6.24 4.22 -11.72
C ASN A 199 -7.32 3.49 -10.93
N VAL A 200 -7.61 2.22 -11.26
CA VAL A 200 -8.68 1.44 -10.65
C VAL A 200 -8.10 0.54 -9.57
N ASP A 201 -8.61 0.65 -8.34
CA ASP A 201 -8.25 -0.21 -7.20
C ASP A 201 -6.74 -0.34 -6.99
N PHE A 202 -6.00 0.73 -7.28
CA PHE A 202 -4.57 0.63 -7.47
C PHE A 202 -3.78 0.46 -6.16
N ILE A 203 -4.44 0.56 -5.01
CA ILE A 203 -3.98 0.07 -3.71
C ILE A 203 -5.05 -0.89 -3.15
N PHE A 204 -4.73 -2.18 -3.09
CA PHE A 204 -5.71 -3.21 -2.73
C PHE A 204 -5.07 -4.38 -1.99
N GLY A 205 -5.90 -5.18 -1.30
CA GLY A 205 -5.45 -6.28 -0.44
C GLY A 205 -6.06 -6.24 0.95
N ASN A 206 -5.52 -7.03 1.87
CA ASN A 206 -6.02 -7.22 3.24
C ASN A 206 -4.86 -7.18 4.27
N SER A 207 -3.85 -6.35 4.04
CA SER A 207 -2.76 -6.11 5.01
C SER A 207 -3.18 -5.10 6.08
N ALA A 208 -2.44 -5.05 7.18
CA ALA A 208 -2.35 -3.85 8.01
C ALA A 208 -1.24 -2.97 7.39
N ALA A 209 -1.61 -2.10 6.45
CA ALA A 209 -0.66 -1.26 5.74
C ALA A 209 -0.82 0.22 6.09
N LEU A 210 0.28 0.86 6.43
CA LEU A 210 0.34 2.30 6.71
C LEU A 210 1.18 3.01 5.65
N PHE A 211 0.60 4.05 5.05
CA PHE A 211 1.19 4.92 4.04
C PHE A 211 1.42 6.29 4.66
N GLN A 212 2.67 6.67 4.88
CA GLN A 212 3.03 7.94 5.51
C GLN A 212 3.84 8.82 4.57
N ASP A 213 3.46 10.09 4.49
CA ASP A 213 4.15 11.09 3.66
C ASP A 213 4.25 10.67 2.18
N CYS A 214 3.29 9.87 1.71
CA CYS A 214 3.28 9.33 0.35
C CYS A 214 2.57 10.27 -0.63
N HIS A 215 2.93 10.17 -1.91
CA HIS A 215 2.16 10.73 -3.01
C HIS A 215 1.34 9.64 -3.69
N ILE A 216 0.03 9.75 -3.58
CA ILE A 216 -0.94 8.81 -4.17
C ILE A 216 -1.55 9.50 -5.38
N LEU A 217 -1.13 9.05 -6.56
CA LEU A 217 -1.32 9.77 -7.83
C LEU A 217 -2.22 8.98 -8.79
N ILE A 218 -3.35 9.58 -9.16
CA ILE A 218 -4.25 9.01 -10.15
C ILE A 218 -3.72 9.29 -11.55
N ALA A 219 -3.54 8.25 -12.35
CA ALA A 219 -3.12 8.33 -13.75
C ALA A 219 -4.32 8.11 -14.70
N PRO A 220 -4.30 8.66 -15.93
CA PRO A 220 -5.39 8.46 -16.88
C PRO A 220 -5.56 7.01 -17.30
N ARG A 221 -6.81 6.57 -17.57
CA ARG A 221 -7.01 5.33 -18.34
C ARG A 221 -6.72 5.60 -19.82
N GLN A 222 -5.79 4.83 -20.37
CA GLN A 222 -5.16 5.16 -21.66
C GLN A 222 -6.06 5.03 -22.89
N LEU A 223 -7.19 4.30 -22.83
CA LEU A 223 -8.01 4.04 -24.02
C LEU A 223 -8.82 5.25 -24.51
N ASN A 224 -9.52 5.93 -23.60
CA ASN A 224 -10.41 7.05 -23.94
C ASN A 224 -10.41 8.09 -22.80
N PRO A 225 -9.24 8.66 -22.44
CA PRO A 225 -9.12 9.51 -21.26
C PRO A 225 -10.09 10.70 -21.31
N GLU A 226 -10.31 11.29 -22.47
CA GLU A 226 -11.23 12.42 -22.69
C GLU A 226 -12.72 12.14 -22.41
N LYS A 227 -13.12 10.86 -22.35
CA LYS A 227 -14.49 10.46 -22.01
C LYS A 227 -14.72 10.38 -20.49
N GLY A 228 -13.65 10.48 -19.70
CA GLY A 228 -13.71 10.33 -18.27
C GLY A 228 -13.84 8.89 -17.81
N GLU A 229 -13.81 8.73 -16.49
CA GLU A 229 -13.60 7.47 -15.82
C GLU A 229 -14.02 7.58 -14.35
N LYS A 230 -14.28 6.42 -13.75
CA LYS A 230 -14.49 6.28 -12.31
C LYS A 230 -13.32 5.50 -11.74
N ASN A 231 -12.54 6.16 -10.91
CA ASN A 231 -11.36 5.59 -10.28
C ASN A 231 -11.59 5.47 -8.77
N ALA A 232 -11.15 4.36 -8.20
CA ALA A 232 -11.09 4.18 -6.75
C ALA A 232 -9.62 4.03 -6.36
N VAL A 233 -9.15 4.86 -5.43
CA VAL A 233 -7.78 4.78 -4.93
C VAL A 233 -7.55 3.46 -4.20
N THR A 234 -8.50 3.07 -3.35
CA THR A 234 -8.37 1.87 -2.52
C THR A 234 -9.47 0.84 -2.72
N ALA A 235 -9.11 -0.43 -2.57
CA ALA A 235 -10.04 -1.56 -2.49
C ALA A 235 -9.60 -2.52 -1.36
N HIS A 236 -9.90 -2.16 -0.11
CA HIS A 236 -9.51 -2.97 1.04
C HIS A 236 -10.39 -4.23 1.19
N GLY A 237 -9.75 -5.34 1.55
CA GLY A 237 -10.28 -6.68 1.44
C GLY A 237 -10.52 -7.39 2.78
N ARG A 238 -10.77 -6.67 3.86
CA ARG A 238 -11.10 -7.29 5.16
C ARG A 238 -12.42 -8.06 5.11
N ILE A 239 -12.34 -9.36 5.40
CA ILE A 239 -13.49 -10.29 5.32
C ILE A 239 -14.09 -10.60 6.68
N ASP A 240 -13.37 -10.36 7.78
CA ASP A 240 -13.79 -10.73 9.13
C ASP A 240 -13.53 -9.56 10.08
N PRO A 241 -14.49 -9.16 10.94
CA PRO A 241 -14.32 -8.06 11.89
C PRO A 241 -13.22 -8.30 12.94
N ALA A 242 -12.81 -9.55 13.16
CA ALA A 242 -11.71 -9.90 14.06
C ALA A 242 -10.33 -9.64 13.46
N GLN A 243 -10.22 -9.34 12.15
CA GLN A 243 -8.95 -8.99 11.52
C GLN A 243 -8.58 -7.54 11.86
N SER A 244 -7.38 -7.34 12.41
CA SER A 244 -6.78 -6.03 12.67
C SER A 244 -6.15 -5.40 11.41
N THR A 245 -6.61 -5.79 10.21
CA THR A 245 -6.12 -5.30 8.92
C THR A 245 -6.85 -4.04 8.46
N GLY A 246 -6.24 -3.26 7.58
CA GLY A 246 -6.76 -1.98 7.14
C GLY A 246 -5.70 -1.18 6.39
N PHE A 247 -6.14 -0.20 5.62
CA PHE A 247 -5.25 0.80 5.03
C PHE A 247 -5.33 2.11 5.79
N VAL A 248 -4.18 2.62 6.23
CA VAL A 248 -4.07 3.91 6.91
C VAL A 248 -3.19 4.82 6.06
N PHE A 249 -3.71 5.98 5.67
CA PHE A 249 -2.94 7.03 5.02
C PHE A 249 -2.73 8.17 6.00
N GLN A 250 -1.48 8.54 6.24
CA GLN A 250 -1.09 9.63 7.15
C GLN A 250 -0.26 10.67 6.41
N ASN A 251 -0.61 11.95 6.57
CA ASN A 251 0.13 13.09 6.02
C ASN A 251 0.47 12.95 4.52
N SER A 252 -0.32 12.17 3.79
CA SER A 252 -0.07 11.83 2.39
C SER A 252 -0.83 12.80 1.49
N VAL A 253 -0.42 12.87 0.23
CA VAL A 253 -1.06 13.71 -0.80
C VAL A 253 -1.84 12.83 -1.75
N ILE A 254 -3.14 13.11 -1.92
CA ILE A 254 -4.02 12.47 -2.88
C ILE A 254 -4.23 13.44 -4.04
N ASN A 255 -3.64 13.14 -5.20
CA ASN A 255 -3.66 14.00 -6.38
C ASN A 255 -3.76 13.17 -7.68
N GLY A 256 -3.80 13.83 -8.83
CA GLY A 256 -3.55 13.21 -10.13
C GLY A 256 -2.10 13.40 -10.58
N THR A 257 -1.65 12.58 -11.54
CA THR A 257 -0.47 12.93 -12.35
C THR A 257 -0.72 14.24 -13.09
N GLU A 258 0.34 14.92 -13.55
CA GLU A 258 0.18 16.17 -14.30
C GLU A 258 -0.73 15.99 -15.52
N GLU A 259 -0.58 14.87 -16.23
CA GLU A 259 -1.44 14.50 -17.35
C GLU A 259 -2.90 14.32 -16.93
N TYR A 260 -3.15 13.63 -15.82
CA TYR A 260 -4.50 13.43 -15.29
C TYR A 260 -5.15 14.75 -14.89
N MET A 261 -4.40 15.64 -14.22
CA MET A 261 -4.95 16.92 -13.78
C MET A 261 -5.32 17.82 -14.96
N ARG A 262 -4.58 17.77 -16.08
CA ARG A 262 -4.99 18.45 -17.33
C ARG A 262 -6.34 17.96 -17.84
N LEU A 263 -6.57 16.65 -17.84
CA LEU A 263 -7.84 16.04 -18.25
C LEU A 263 -8.98 16.37 -17.27
N TYR A 264 -8.72 16.26 -15.97
CA TYR A 264 -9.67 16.61 -14.93
C TYR A 264 -10.13 18.06 -15.06
N TYR A 265 -9.22 19.03 -15.21
CA TYR A 265 -9.61 20.43 -15.33
C TYR A 265 -10.33 20.75 -16.65
N SER A 266 -10.10 19.99 -17.72
CA SER A 266 -10.83 20.18 -18.98
C SER A 266 -12.30 19.75 -18.86
N LYS A 267 -12.59 18.66 -18.12
CA LYS A 267 -13.95 18.10 -17.95
C LYS A 267 -14.15 17.43 -16.58
N PRO A 268 -14.22 18.18 -15.46
CA PRO A 268 -14.20 17.58 -14.12
C PRO A 268 -15.40 16.67 -13.82
N LYS A 269 -16.53 16.86 -14.51
CA LYS A 269 -17.75 16.06 -14.31
C LYS A 269 -17.64 14.59 -14.74
N VAL A 270 -16.76 14.30 -15.72
CA VAL A 270 -16.59 12.93 -16.23
C VAL A 270 -15.42 12.20 -15.57
N HIS A 271 -14.51 12.93 -14.92
CA HIS A 271 -13.38 12.39 -14.18
C HIS A 271 -13.70 12.28 -12.70
N GLN A 272 -14.28 11.14 -12.30
CA GLN A 272 -14.74 10.90 -10.93
C GLN A 272 -13.74 10.04 -10.19
N ASN A 273 -13.21 10.56 -9.09
CA ASN A 273 -12.24 9.85 -8.26
C ASN A 273 -12.75 9.68 -6.84
N PHE A 274 -12.63 8.47 -6.31
CA PHE A 274 -13.08 8.09 -4.99
C PHE A 274 -11.89 7.59 -4.17
N LEU A 275 -11.91 7.88 -2.87
CA LEU A 275 -10.92 7.43 -1.89
C LEU A 275 -10.88 5.89 -1.79
N GLY A 276 -12.00 5.21 -2.06
CA GLY A 276 -12.03 3.76 -2.16
C GLY A 276 -13.42 3.16 -2.34
N ARG A 277 -13.45 1.82 -2.44
CA ARG A 277 -14.65 0.99 -2.51
C ARG A 277 -14.48 -0.36 -1.79
N PRO A 278 -15.52 -0.92 -1.16
CA PRO A 278 -15.37 -2.05 -0.25
C PRO A 278 -15.28 -3.38 -1.00
N TRP A 279 -14.08 -3.83 -1.33
CA TRP A 279 -13.90 -5.12 -2.00
C TRP A 279 -14.45 -6.29 -1.17
N LYS A 280 -14.45 -6.16 0.17
CA LYS A 280 -14.99 -7.14 1.11
C LYS A 280 -15.83 -6.48 2.21
N GLU A 281 -16.64 -7.29 2.88
CA GLU A 281 -17.73 -6.87 3.77
C GLU A 281 -17.29 -5.96 4.92
N TYR A 282 -16.09 -6.17 5.47
CA TYR A 282 -15.56 -5.39 6.59
C TYR A 282 -14.46 -4.42 6.16
N SER A 283 -14.42 -4.03 4.88
CA SER A 283 -13.42 -3.11 4.32
C SER A 283 -13.10 -1.95 5.26
N ARG A 284 -11.82 -1.61 5.40
CA ARG A 284 -11.33 -0.62 6.37
C ARG A 284 -10.22 0.21 5.76
N THR A 285 -10.50 1.49 5.57
CA THR A 285 -9.56 2.46 5.01
C THR A 285 -9.72 3.78 5.74
N VAL A 286 -8.63 4.42 6.13
CA VAL A 286 -8.66 5.73 6.80
C VAL A 286 -7.64 6.71 6.23
N PHE A 287 -8.00 7.99 6.23
CA PHE A 287 -7.14 9.11 5.83
C PHE A 287 -7.04 10.12 6.97
N VAL A 288 -5.81 10.35 7.44
CA VAL A 288 -5.49 11.17 8.62
C VAL A 288 -4.48 12.25 8.24
N GLY A 289 -4.86 13.52 8.33
CA GLY A 289 -3.96 14.65 8.04
C GLY A 289 -3.53 14.76 6.56
N CYS A 290 -4.21 14.06 5.65
CA CYS A 290 -3.85 14.03 4.25
C CYS A 290 -4.24 15.33 3.53
N THR A 291 -3.50 15.66 2.47
CA THR A 291 -3.91 16.71 1.52
C THR A 291 -4.68 16.06 0.38
N MET A 292 -5.94 16.43 0.19
CA MET A 292 -6.80 15.95 -0.88
C MET A 292 -7.04 17.08 -1.88
N GLU A 293 -6.51 16.90 -3.08
CA GLU A 293 -6.67 17.88 -4.16
C GLU A 293 -8.09 17.83 -4.76
N ALA A 294 -8.42 18.80 -5.62
CA ALA A 294 -9.77 19.03 -6.14
C ALA A 294 -10.41 17.82 -6.87
N LEU A 295 -9.59 16.87 -7.34
CA LEU A 295 -10.06 15.70 -8.09
C LEU A 295 -10.89 14.70 -7.27
N VAL A 296 -10.84 14.76 -5.93
CA VAL A 296 -11.62 13.86 -5.08
C VAL A 296 -13.10 14.25 -5.15
N THR A 297 -13.94 13.30 -5.54
CA THR A 297 -15.39 13.48 -5.66
C THR A 297 -15.99 13.82 -4.29
N VAL A 298 -17.01 14.70 -4.27
CA VAL A 298 -17.66 15.14 -3.01
C VAL A 298 -18.23 13.99 -2.18
N ASP A 299 -18.74 12.96 -2.84
CA ASP A 299 -19.22 11.71 -2.23
C ASP A 299 -18.12 11.00 -1.43
N GLY A 300 -16.86 11.19 -1.83
CA GLY A 300 -15.64 10.62 -1.24
C GLY A 300 -15.43 9.14 -1.53
N TRP A 301 -16.47 8.33 -1.35
CA TRP A 301 -16.38 6.86 -1.38
C TRP A 301 -17.40 6.27 -2.34
N MET A 302 -17.04 5.14 -2.97
CA MET A 302 -17.88 4.48 -3.96
C MET A 302 -18.40 3.13 -3.42
N PRO A 303 -19.69 2.80 -3.61
CA PRO A 303 -20.19 1.45 -3.35
C PRO A 303 -19.47 0.41 -4.20
N TRP A 304 -19.37 -0.83 -3.69
CA TRP A 304 -18.89 -1.95 -4.49
C TRP A 304 -19.98 -2.47 -5.42
N ASP A 305 -21.10 -2.86 -4.83
CA ASP A 305 -22.31 -3.30 -5.53
C ASP A 305 -23.54 -3.09 -4.62
N GLY A 306 -24.47 -2.25 -5.05
CA GLY A 306 -25.65 -1.86 -4.26
C GLY A 306 -25.29 -1.46 -2.82
N GLU A 307 -25.96 -2.11 -1.85
CA GLU A 307 -25.80 -1.88 -0.41
C GLU A 307 -24.75 -2.80 0.26
N PHE A 308 -24.00 -3.58 -0.53
CA PHE A 308 -22.97 -4.49 0.01
C PHE A 308 -21.96 -3.74 0.88
N ALA A 309 -21.64 -4.29 2.04
CA ALA A 309 -20.68 -3.79 3.02
C ALA A 309 -20.98 -2.41 3.67
N LEU A 310 -21.97 -1.64 3.19
CA LEU A 310 -22.16 -0.24 3.61
C LEU A 310 -22.48 -0.09 5.12
N LYS A 311 -23.00 -1.15 5.75
CA LYS A 311 -23.32 -1.17 7.19
C LYS A 311 -22.17 -1.65 8.07
N THR A 312 -21.15 -2.27 7.49
CA THR A 312 -20.10 -3.03 8.20
C THR A 312 -18.68 -2.49 7.94
N LEU A 313 -18.44 -1.87 6.79
CA LEU A 313 -17.16 -1.24 6.44
C LEU A 313 -16.83 -0.07 7.38
N TYR A 314 -15.55 0.29 7.52
CA TYR A 314 -15.13 1.50 8.23
C TYR A 314 -14.26 2.38 7.34
N TYR A 315 -14.85 3.47 6.83
CA TYR A 315 -14.18 4.47 5.98
C TYR A 315 -14.09 5.81 6.68
N GLY A 316 -12.94 6.06 7.30
CA GLY A 316 -12.71 7.17 8.22
C GLY A 316 -11.87 8.30 7.63
N GLU A 317 -12.25 9.54 7.92
CA GLU A 317 -11.46 10.73 7.60
C GLU A 317 -11.21 11.55 8.88
N PHE A 318 -10.00 12.09 9.06
CA PHE A 318 -9.63 12.98 10.17
C PHE A 318 -8.68 14.09 9.73
N GLN A 319 -9.08 15.34 9.94
CA GLN A 319 -8.26 16.54 9.72
C GLN A 319 -7.54 16.57 8.35
N ASN A 320 -8.18 16.03 7.31
CA ASN A 320 -7.71 16.19 5.94
C ASN A 320 -7.90 17.65 5.49
N LYS A 321 -7.06 18.11 4.57
CA LYS A 321 -7.06 19.49 4.04
C LYS A 321 -7.03 19.49 2.51
N GLY A 322 -7.25 20.65 1.90
CA GLY A 322 -7.28 20.81 0.44
C GLY A 322 -8.70 20.78 -0.14
N ALA A 323 -8.82 21.07 -1.43
CA ALA A 323 -10.11 21.27 -2.09
C ALA A 323 -11.01 20.01 -2.11
N GLY A 324 -10.41 18.82 -2.05
CA GLY A 324 -11.12 17.53 -2.02
C GLY A 324 -11.49 17.02 -0.62
N ALA A 325 -11.10 17.74 0.44
CA ALA A 325 -11.22 17.28 1.82
C ALA A 325 -12.55 17.64 2.51
N ASP A 326 -13.47 18.36 1.84
CA ASP A 326 -14.77 18.71 2.43
C ASP A 326 -15.63 17.46 2.69
N VAL A 327 -15.84 17.15 3.96
CA VAL A 327 -16.60 16.00 4.43
C VAL A 327 -18.11 16.25 4.53
N SER A 328 -18.60 17.47 4.26
CA SER A 328 -20.00 17.86 4.46
C SER A 328 -20.99 17.15 3.52
N LYS A 329 -20.52 16.66 2.37
CA LYS A 329 -21.29 16.00 1.31
C LYS A 329 -20.90 14.54 1.08
N ARG A 330 -20.09 13.97 1.98
CA ARG A 330 -19.73 12.57 1.90
C ARG A 330 -20.97 11.69 1.96
N VAL A 331 -20.87 10.52 1.34
CA VAL A 331 -21.88 9.47 1.47
C VAL A 331 -22.21 9.21 2.95
N PRO A 332 -23.49 9.02 3.30
CA PRO A 332 -23.93 8.95 4.70
C PRO A 332 -23.42 7.71 5.45
N TRP A 333 -22.96 6.69 4.72
CA TRP A 333 -22.36 5.48 5.28
C TRP A 333 -20.85 5.61 5.52
N SER A 334 -20.21 6.72 5.16
CA SER A 334 -18.83 7.02 5.56
C SER A 334 -18.75 7.32 7.06
N SER A 335 -17.54 7.43 7.61
CA SER A 335 -17.28 7.63 9.03
C SER A 335 -16.33 8.79 9.27
N ARG A 336 -16.44 9.39 10.46
CA ARG A 336 -15.43 10.32 10.99
C ARG A 336 -14.69 9.64 12.12
N ILE A 337 -13.39 9.82 12.18
CA ILE A 337 -12.59 9.31 13.28
C ILE A 337 -12.70 10.30 14.44
N PRO A 338 -13.16 9.89 15.63
CA PRO A 338 -13.14 10.77 16.81
C PRO A 338 -11.70 11.14 17.19
N ALA A 339 -11.51 12.37 17.68
CA ALA A 339 -10.17 12.91 17.93
C ALA A 339 -9.41 12.10 18.99
N GLU A 340 -10.11 11.59 20.00
CA GLU A 340 -9.61 10.72 21.06
C GLU A 340 -9.14 9.35 20.57
N HIS A 341 -9.55 8.92 19.37
CA HIS A 341 -9.25 7.60 18.82
C HIS A 341 -8.29 7.63 17.63
N VAL A 342 -7.88 8.81 17.15
CA VAL A 342 -6.95 8.92 16.01
C VAL A 342 -5.62 8.22 16.27
N GLY A 343 -5.18 8.14 17.53
CA GLY A 343 -3.94 7.48 17.95
C GLY A 343 -3.92 5.96 17.69
N SER A 344 -5.08 5.32 17.52
CA SER A 344 -5.20 3.90 17.15
C SER A 344 -4.65 3.63 15.75
N TYR A 345 -4.62 4.65 14.88
CA TYR A 345 -4.08 4.56 13.52
C TYR A 345 -2.62 5.04 13.40
N SER A 346 -1.91 5.24 14.51
CA SER A 346 -0.47 5.56 14.47
C SER A 346 0.38 4.36 14.04
N VAL A 347 1.61 4.61 13.58
CA VAL A 347 2.62 3.58 13.29
C VAL A 347 2.80 2.62 14.47
N GLN A 348 2.84 3.15 15.70
CA GLN A 348 3.00 2.37 16.92
C GLN A 348 1.78 1.49 17.21
N SER A 349 0.57 2.04 17.13
CA SER A 349 -0.63 1.29 17.53
C SER A 349 -1.06 0.30 16.43
N PHE A 350 -1.14 0.77 15.18
CA PHE A 350 -1.78 0.04 14.09
C PHE A 350 -0.93 -1.12 13.56
N ILE A 351 0.38 -0.89 13.41
CA ILE A 351 1.32 -1.89 12.89
C ILE A 351 2.40 -2.29 13.89
N GLN A 352 2.31 -1.86 15.16
CA GLN A 352 3.30 -2.17 16.20
C GLN A 352 4.71 -1.77 15.78
N GLY A 353 4.83 -0.64 15.07
CA GLY A 353 6.06 -0.24 14.37
C GLY A 353 7.27 -0.10 15.29
N ASN A 354 7.07 0.28 16.55
CA ASN A 354 8.13 0.35 17.56
C ASN A 354 8.83 -1.00 17.86
N HIS A 355 8.26 -2.13 17.42
CA HIS A 355 8.88 -3.46 17.61
C HIS A 355 9.79 -3.89 16.45
N TRP A 356 9.68 -3.25 15.28
CA TRP A 356 10.36 -3.75 14.07
C TRP A 356 10.89 -2.65 13.13
N ILE A 357 10.50 -1.39 13.34
CA ILE A 357 11.02 -0.21 12.66
C ILE A 357 11.94 0.51 13.65
N ASN A 358 13.24 0.57 13.33
CA ASN A 358 14.27 1.20 14.15
C ASN A 358 14.69 2.56 13.62
#